data_AF-A0A7Y2XBT1-F1
#
_entry.id   AF-A0A7Y2XBT1-F1
#
_cell.length_a   1.000
_cell.length_b   1.000
_cell.length_c   1.000
_cell.angle_alpha   90.00
_cell.angle_beta   90.00
_cell.angle_gamma   90.00
#
_symmetry.space_group_name_H-M   'P 1'
#
loop_
_entity.id
_entity.type
_entity.pdbx_description
1 polymer ?
#
loop_
_entity_poly.entity_id
_entity_poly.type
_entity_poly.pdbx_seq_one_letter_code
_entity_poly.pdbx_strand_id
1 'polypeptide(L)' 'MKLICNEKTNQEISDDLGISRNTVNTYRTRMIDKLGVKNSIGLVLYAIKKGIHRI' A
#
# COMPACT_ATOMS: atom_id res chain seq x y z
N MET A 1 -4.28 0.58 -0.31
CA MET A 1 -3.70 0.74 1.04
C MET A 1 -4.13 -0.38 2.00
N LYS A 2 -5.41 -0.75 2.07
CA LYS A 2 -5.91 -1.84 2.95
C LYS A 2 -5.14 -3.17 2.80
N LEU A 3 -4.92 -3.64 1.57
CA LEU A 3 -4.18 -4.89 1.32
C LEU A 3 -2.71 -4.82 1.78
N ILE A 4 -2.06 -3.66 1.66
CA ILE A 4 -0.69 -3.42 2.15
C ILE A 4 -0.66 -3.46 3.68
N CYS A 5 -1.71 -2.97 4.34
CA CYS A 5 -1.81 -3.02 5.80
C CYS A 5 -2.10 -4.43 6.33
N ASN A 6 -2.73 -5.29 5.52
CA ASN A 6 -2.91 -6.71 5.80
C ASN A 6 -1.68 -7.56 5.41
N GLU A 7 -0.50 -6.94 5.33
CA GLU A 7 0.78 -7.60 5.00
C GLU A 7 0.82 -8.39 3.68
N LYS A 8 -0.10 -8.12 2.74
CA LYS A 8 -0.06 -8.76 1.42
C LYS A 8 1.14 -8.28 0.60
N THR A 9 1.79 -9.21 -0.08
CA THR A 9 2.84 -8.94 -1.05
C THR A 9 2.28 -8.28 -2.31
N ASN A 10 3.15 -7.62 -3.09
CA ASN A 10 2.73 -7.03 -4.37
C ASN A 10 2.18 -8.07 -5.35
N GLN A 11 2.61 -9.34 -5.24
CA GLN A 11 2.09 -10.44 -6.05
C GLN A 11 0.67 -10.83 -5.64
N GLU A 12 0.43 -11.02 -4.34
CA GLU A 12 -0.93 -11.32 -3.84
C GLU A 12 -1.90 -10.17 -4.12
N ILE A 13 -1.43 -8.92 -4.02
CA ILE A 13 -2.23 -7.74 -4.38
C ILE A 13 -2.53 -7.72 -5.88
N SER A 14 -1.57 -8.10 -6.74
CA SER A 14 -1.83 -8.19 -8.18
C SER A 14 -2.86 -9.26 -8.51
N ASP A 15 -2.78 -10.41 -7.84
CA ASP A 15 -3.67 -11.54 -8.06
C ASP A 15 -5.09 -11.22 -7.57
N ASP A 16 -5.22 -10.62 -6.37
CA ASP A 16 -6.50 -10.16 -5.82
C ASP A 16 -7.21 -9.13 -6.71
N LEU A 17 -6.45 -8.22 -7.32
CA LEU A 17 -6.99 -7.09 -8.09
C LEU A 17 -7.07 -7.38 -9.59
N GLY A 18 -6.51 -8.49 -10.06
CA GLY A 18 -6.44 -8.83 -11.49
C GLY A 18 -5.62 -7.83 -12.33
N ILE A 19 -4.62 -7.17 -11.73
CA ILE A 19 -3.76 -6.18 -12.41
C ILE A 19 -2.30 -6.62 -12.38
N SER A 20 -1.46 -6.05 -13.24
CA SER A 20 -0.04 -6.42 -13.24
C SER A 20 0.66 -6.01 -11.93
N ARG A 21 1.64 -6.82 -11.50
CA ARG A 21 2.53 -6.50 -10.36
C ARG A 21 3.21 -5.13 -10.51
N ASN A 22 3.52 -4.73 -11.75
CA ASN A 22 4.12 -3.43 -12.06
C ASN A 22 3.14 -2.29 -11.79
N THR A 23 1.86 -2.48 -12.14
CA THR A 23 0.77 -1.53 -11.85
C THR A 23 0.61 -1.34 -10.34
N VAL A 24 0.63 -2.42 -9.55
CA VAL A 24 0.62 -2.34 -8.08
C VAL A 24 1.79 -1.51 -7.55
N ASN A 25 2.99 -1.73 -8.11
CA ASN A 25 4.19 -0.98 -7.73
C ASN A 25 4.05 0.51 -8.07
N THR A 26 3.55 0.86 -9.25
CA THR A 26 3.29 2.26 -9.62
C THR A 26 2.30 2.92 -8.67
N TYR A 27 1.20 2.24 -8.29
CA TYR A 27 0.26 2.78 -7.31
C TYR A 27 0.90 2.98 -5.94
N ARG A 28 1.75 2.04 -5.49
CA ARG A 28 2.53 2.18 -4.26
C ARG A 28 3.41 3.42 -4.28
N THR A 29 4.24 3.60 -5.30
CA THR A 29 5.14 4.75 -5.41
C THR A 29 4.35 6.06 -5.40
N ARG A 30 3.26 6.14 -6.17
CA ARG A 30 2.37 7.31 -6.16
C ARG A 30 1.77 7.59 -4.78
N MET A 31 1.38 6.55 -4.03
CA MET A 31 0.89 6.71 -2.66
C MET A 31 1.99 7.22 -1.72
N ILE A 32 3.22 6.69 -1.86
CA ILE A 32 4.39 7.10 -1.07
C ILE A 32 4.67 8.58 -1.30
N ASP A 33 4.77 9.00 -2.57
CA ASP A 33 5.06 10.38 -2.96
C ASP A 33 3.92 11.32 -2.52
N LYS A 34 2.68 10.95 -2.77
CA LYS A 34 1.50 11.78 -2.43
C LYS A 34 1.33 11.98 -0.93
N LEU A 35 1.78 11.02 -0.12
CA LEU A 35 1.65 11.06 1.34
C LEU A 35 2.94 11.49 2.04
N GLY A 36 4.02 11.73 1.29
CA GLY A 36 5.31 12.15 1.83
C GLY A 36 5.95 11.12 2.78
N VAL A 37 5.65 9.84 2.59
CA VAL A 37 6.22 8.76 3.41
C VAL A 37 7.44 8.14 2.71
N LYS A 38 8.29 7.42 3.44
CA LYS A 38 9.53 6.87 2.86
C LYS A 38 9.37 5.47 2.25
N ASN A 39 8.41 4.67 2.72
CA ASN A 39 8.27 3.27 2.33
C ASN A 39 6.86 2.72 2.66
N SER A 40 6.65 1.42 2.39
CA SER A 40 5.44 0.67 2.72
C SER A 40 5.05 0.79 4.19
N ILE A 41 6.04 0.70 5.08
CA ILE A 41 5.82 0.75 6.53
C ILE A 41 5.34 2.15 6.92
N GLY A 42 5.91 3.19 6.30
CA GLY A 42 5.44 4.56 6.42
C GLY A 42 4.00 4.73 5.95
N LEU A 43 3.59 4.06 4.86
CA LEU A 43 2.19 4.03 4.41
C LEU A 43 1.27 3.39 5.47
N VAL A 44 1.69 2.27 6.06
CA VAL A 44 0.90 1.57 7.10
C VAL A 44 0.81 2.43 8.36
N LEU A 45 1.92 2.99 8.83
CA LEU A 45 1.94 3.89 9.99
C LEU A 45 1.10 5.14 9.74
N TYR A 46 1.15 5.70 8.53
CA TYR A 46 0.30 6.81 8.13
C TYR A 46 -1.18 6.43 8.20
N ALA A 47 -1.55 5.26 7.67
CA ALA A 47 -2.92 4.77 7.68
C ALA A 47 -3.46 4.60 9.11
N ILE A 48 -2.63 4.07 10.03
CA ILE A 48 -2.97 3.93 11.45
C ILE A 48 -3.11 5.30 12.12
N LYS A 49 -2.12 6.19 11.96
CA LYS A 49 -2.14 7.54 12.56
C LYS A 49 -3.33 8.38 12.11
N LYS A 50 -3.81 8.19 10.88
CA LYS A 50 -4.97 8.90 10.32
C LYS A 50 -6.30 8.19 10.57
N GLY A 51 -6.32 7.02 11.20
CA GLY A 51 -7.54 6.23 11.42
C GLY A 51 -8.13 5.61 10.14
N ILE A 52 -7.35 5.56 9.05
CA ILE A 52 -7.75 4.94 7.77
C ILE A 52 -7.74 3.42 7.89
N HIS A 53 -6.85 2.88 8.72
CA HIS A 53 -6.75 1.45 9.00
C HIS A 53 -6.56 1.23 10.50
N ARG A 54 -7.24 0.22 11.03
CA ARG A 54 -7.23 -0.13 12.45
C ARG A 54 -6.75 -1.57 12.55
N ILE A 55 -5.69 -1.77 13.34
CA ILE A 55 -5.18 -3.09 13.74
C ILE A 55 -6.11 -3.67 14.80
#